data_AF-A0A3A9B6G1-F1
#
_entry.id   AF-A0A3A9B6G1-F1
#
_cell.length_a   1.000
_cell.length_b   1.000
_cell.length_c   1.000
_cell.angle_alpha   90.00
_cell.angle_beta   90.00
_cell.angle_gamma   90.00
#
_symmetry.space_group_name_H-M   'P 1'
#
loop_
_entity.id
_entity.type
_entity.pdbx_description
1 polymer ?
#
loop_
_entity_poly.entity_id
_entity_poly.type
_entity_poly.pdbx_seq_one_letter_code
_entity_poly.pdbx_strand_id
1 'polypeptide(L)'
;MNGTFGKQFDDMIDDYMAMYVTKNLLIEDIQKRGTIVTYNNGGGQSGMKKNESVDMFNKTNAQMLKLLAELGLKANATLGGGDIEDEL
;
A
#
# COMPACT_ATOMS: atom_id res chain seq x y z
N MET A 1 16.52 -21.49 -20.04
CA MET A 1 16.68 -20.63 -18.85
C MET A 1 15.57 -19.58 -18.87
N ASN A 2 15.00 -19.25 -17.71
CA ASN A 2 14.32 -17.96 -17.39
C ASN A 2 12.80 -17.78 -17.59
N GLY A 3 11.97 -18.83 -17.59
CA GLY A 3 10.50 -18.64 -17.52
C GLY A 3 9.98 -18.28 -16.11
N THR A 4 10.61 -18.81 -15.06
CA THR A 4 10.19 -18.65 -13.66
C THR A 4 10.50 -17.27 -13.09
N PHE A 5 11.63 -16.67 -13.47
CA PHE A 5 12.02 -15.34 -12.98
C PHE A 5 11.11 -14.24 -13.52
N GLY A 6 10.70 -14.31 -14.79
CA GLY A 6 9.73 -13.36 -15.38
C GLY A 6 8.38 -13.46 -14.68
N LYS A 7 7.86 -14.68 -14.49
CA LYS A 7 6.58 -14.89 -13.81
C LYS A 7 6.60 -14.38 -12.36
N GLN A 8 7.67 -14.61 -11.61
CA GLN A 8 7.78 -14.12 -10.24
C GLN A 8 7.75 -12.59 -10.18
N PHE A 9 8.38 -11.92 -11.16
CA PHE A 9 8.37 -10.47 -11.25
C PHE A 9 6.97 -9.91 -11.58
N ASP A 10 6.27 -10.55 -12.53
CA ASP A 10 4.89 -10.18 -12.87
C ASP A 10 3.94 -10.38 -11.67
N ASP A 11 4.06 -11.52 -10.97
CA ASP A 11 3.28 -11.81 -9.76
C ASP A 11 3.48 -10.71 -8.69
N MET A 12 4.72 -10.21 -8.52
CA MET A 12 5.02 -9.13 -7.57
C MET A 12 4.42 -7.78 -7.96
N ILE A 13 4.29 -7.49 -9.26
CA ILE A 13 3.60 -6.30 -9.76
C ILE A 13 2.11 -6.39 -9.46
N ASP A 14 1.50 -7.54 -9.75
CA ASP A 14 0.08 -7.79 -9.50
C ASP A 14 -0.25 -7.67 -8.01
N ASP A 15 0.60 -8.23 -7.14
CA ASP A 15 0.49 -8.09 -5.68
C ASP A 15 0.55 -6.61 -5.27
N TYR A 16 1.48 -5.83 -5.82
CA TYR A 16 1.58 -4.39 -5.51
C TYR A 16 0.31 -3.64 -5.93
N MET A 17 -0.25 -3.94 -7.10
CA MET A 17 -1.48 -3.30 -7.59
C MET A 17 -2.70 -3.66 -6.73
N ALA A 18 -2.83 -4.91 -6.29
CA ALA A 18 -3.87 -5.31 -5.35
C ALA A 18 -3.73 -4.60 -3.99
N MET A 19 -2.49 -4.43 -3.50
CA MET A 19 -2.21 -3.67 -2.29
C MET A 19 -2.52 -2.18 -2.43
N TYR A 20 -2.30 -1.59 -3.61
CA TYR A 20 -2.66 -0.20 -3.89
C TYR A 20 -4.17 0.04 -3.76
N VAL A 21 -5.00 -0.85 -4.32
CA VAL A 21 -6.47 -0.81 -4.16
C VAL A 21 -6.83 -0.90 -2.68
N THR A 22 -6.25 -1.87 -1.96
CA THR A 22 -6.48 -2.05 -0.52
C THR A 22 -6.12 -0.79 0.27
N LYS A 23 -4.96 -0.18 0.00
CA LYS A 23 -4.51 1.06 0.63
C LYS A 23 -5.53 2.19 0.43
N ASN A 24 -6.08 2.34 -0.78
CA ASN A 24 -7.05 3.39 -1.07
C ASN A 24 -8.37 3.19 -0.31
N LEU A 25 -8.86 1.95 -0.21
CA LEU A 25 -10.05 1.63 0.59
C LEU A 25 -9.84 1.95 2.08
N LEU A 26 -8.63 1.67 2.60
CA LEU A 26 -8.28 2.01 3.98
C LEU A 26 -8.21 3.52 4.20
N ILE A 27 -7.67 4.27 3.23
CA ILE A 27 -7.65 5.74 3.27
C ILE A 27 -9.08 6.29 3.30
N GLU A 28 -9.95 5.82 2.40
CA GLU A 28 -11.35 6.25 2.33
C GLU A 28 -12.06 6.03 3.67
N ASP A 29 -11.86 4.85 4.25
CA ASP A 29 -12.42 4.51 5.55
C ASP A 29 -11.93 5.43 6.69
N ILE A 30 -10.62 5.72 6.74
CA ILE A 30 -10.03 6.63 7.72
C ILE A 30 -10.57 8.05 7.53
N GLN A 31 -10.69 8.53 6.30
CA GLN A 31 -11.25 9.85 6.01
C GLN A 31 -12.72 9.95 6.40
N LYS A 32 -13.48 8.87 6.20
CA LYS A 32 -14.92 8.82 6.49
C LYS A 32 -15.24 8.67 7.97
N ARG A 33 -14.51 7.79 8.69
CA ARG A 33 -14.81 7.42 10.07
C ARG A 33 -13.86 8.03 11.10
N GLY A 34 -12.75 8.62 10.66
CA GLY A 34 -11.71 9.15 11.53
C GLY A 34 -10.78 8.07 12.10
N THR A 35 -9.82 8.50 12.92
CA THR A 35 -8.82 7.63 13.56
C THR A 35 -9.34 6.90 14.80
N ILE A 36 -10.45 7.38 15.38
CA ILE A 36 -11.18 6.78 16.50
C ILE A 36 -12.63 6.62 16.07
N VAL A 37 -13.21 5.45 16.32
CA VAL A 37 -14.55 5.07 15.87
C VAL A 37 -15.40 4.54 17.00
N THR A 38 -16.70 4.80 16.94
CA THR A 38 -17.67 4.21 17.87
C THR A 38 -17.87 2.75 17.54
N TYR A 39 -17.97 1.89 18.56
CA TYR A 39 -18.49 0.54 18.42
C TYR A 39 -19.73 0.38 19.30
N ASN A 40 -20.63 -0.50 18.88
CA ASN A 40 -21.80 -0.89 19.65
C ASN A 40 -22.06 -2.37 19.38
N ASN A 41 -21.83 -3.21 20.40
CA ASN A 41 -21.97 -4.66 20.30
C ASN A 41 -23.36 -5.14 20.79
N GLY A 42 -24.28 -4.22 21.11
CA GLY A 42 -25.57 -4.54 21.73
C GLY A 42 -25.47 -4.75 23.24
N GLY A 43 -26.62 -4.89 23.91
CA GLY A 43 -26.68 -5.15 25.36
C GLY A 43 -26.12 -4.03 26.26
N GLY A 44 -26.06 -2.80 25.74
CA GLY A 44 -25.49 -1.64 26.46
C GLY A 44 -23.97 -1.50 26.35
N GLN A 45 -23.28 -2.40 25.61
CA GLN A 45 -21.84 -2.31 25.40
C GLN A 45 -21.51 -1.46 24.17
N SER A 46 -21.21 -0.20 24.42
CA SER A 46 -20.75 0.75 23.41
C SER A 46 -19.59 1.59 23.94
N GLY A 47 -18.75 2.09 23.03
CA GLY A 47 -17.65 2.96 23.38
C GLY A 47 -16.88 3.44 22.16
N MET A 48 -15.71 4.02 22.41
CA MET A 48 -14.78 4.46 21.38
C MET A 48 -13.61 3.47 21.29
N LYS A 49 -13.18 3.14 20.08
CA LYS A 49 -11.98 2.33 19.82
C LYS A 49 -11.16 2.94 18.70
N LYS A 50 -9.89 2.54 18.59
CA LYS A 50 -9.07 2.91 17.45
C LYS A 50 -9.68 2.36 16.14
N ASN A 51 -9.62 3.15 15.08
CA ASN A 51 -9.95 2.66 13.75
C ASN A 51 -8.87 1.67 13.30
N GLU A 52 -9.23 0.39 13.18
CA GLU A 52 -8.34 -0.69 12.76
C GLU A 52 -7.73 -0.43 11.37
N SER A 53 -8.41 0.34 10.52
CA SER A 53 -7.91 0.74 9.20
C SER A 53 -6.62 1.54 9.26
N VAL A 54 -6.36 2.30 10.34
CA VAL A 54 -5.11 3.06 10.51
C VAL A 54 -3.92 2.13 10.63
N ASP A 55 -4.04 1.07 11.43
CA ASP A 55 -2.96 0.10 11.61
C ASP A 55 -2.78 -0.77 10.37
N MET A 56 -3.89 -1.14 9.73
CA MET A 56 -3.82 -1.87 8.47
C MET A 56 -3.17 -1.02 7.37
N PHE A 57 -3.51 0.26 7.28
CA PHE A 57 -2.90 1.18 6.30
C PHE A 57 -1.38 1.25 6.46
N ASN A 58 -0.89 1.43 7.70
CA ASN A 58 0.55 1.49 7.96
C ASN A 58 1.26 0.18 7.58
N LYS A 59 0.65 -0.98 7.89
CA LYS A 59 1.19 -2.29 7.53
C LYS A 59 1.19 -2.52 6.01
N THR A 60 0.09 -2.24 5.33
CA THR A 60 -0.03 -2.32 3.87
C THR A 60 1.00 -1.42 3.21
N ASN A 61 1.12 -0.17 3.65
CA ASN A 61 2.10 0.78 3.10
C ASN A 61 3.55 0.31 3.31
N ALA A 62 3.88 -0.22 4.49
CA ALA A 62 5.22 -0.76 4.76
C ALA A 62 5.54 -1.98 3.86
N GLN A 63 4.56 -2.86 3.63
CA GLN A 63 4.75 -4.01 2.74
C GLN A 63 4.85 -3.60 1.27
N MET A 64 4.12 -2.55 0.84
CA MET A 64 4.25 -1.98 -0.51
C MET A 64 5.66 -1.42 -0.76
N LEU A 65 6.24 -0.74 0.23
CA LEU A 65 7.61 -0.22 0.13
C LEU A 65 8.66 -1.35 0.00
N LYS A 66 8.43 -2.49 0.66
CA LYS A 66 9.29 -3.67 0.51
C LYS A 66 9.18 -4.25 -0.90
N LEU A 67 7.96 -4.43 -1.43
CA LEU A 67 7.77 -4.91 -2.79
C LEU A 67 8.45 -4.01 -3.82
N LEU A 68 8.31 -2.69 -3.68
CA LEU A 68 9.03 -1.73 -4.53
C LEU A 68 10.55 -1.89 -4.47
N ALA A 69 11.11 -2.09 -3.27
CA ALA A 69 12.55 -2.31 -3.11
C ALA A 69 13.01 -3.62 -3.79
N GLU A 70 12.24 -4.71 -3.66
CA GLU A 70 12.53 -6.00 -4.30
C GLU A 70 12.39 -5.94 -5.83
N LEU A 71 11.45 -5.14 -6.35
CA LEU A 71 11.31 -4.86 -7.78
C LEU A 71 12.45 -3.97 -8.34
N GLY A 72 13.35 -3.48 -7.48
CA GLY A 72 14.38 -2.50 -7.85
C GLY A 72 13.84 -1.09 -8.09
N LEU A 73 12.54 -0.88 -7.92
CA LEU A 73 11.85 0.40 -8.04
C LEU A 73 11.98 1.17 -6.72
N LYS A 74 13.18 1.70 -6.43
CA LYS A 74 13.30 2.68 -5.35
C LYS A 74 12.66 3.98 -5.83
N ALA A 75 12.00 4.70 -4.93
CA ALA A 75 11.65 6.10 -5.19
C ALA A 75 12.96 6.91 -5.23
N ASN A 76 13.67 6.87 -6.34
CA ASN A 76 14.72 7.80 -6.65
C ASN A 76 14.04 9.16 -6.89
N ALA A 77 14.28 10.10 -5.98
CA ALA A 77 13.81 11.48 -6.05
C ALA A 77 14.24 12.23 -7.33
N THR A 78 14.98 11.56 -8.23
CA THR A 78 15.40 12.02 -9.55
C THR A 78 14.37 11.81 -10.68
N LEU A 79 13.27 11.06 -10.49
CA LEU A 79 12.25 10.91 -11.54
C LEU A 79 11.35 12.15 -11.77
N GLY A 80 11.73 13.30 -11.19
CA GLY A 80 11.19 14.62 -11.52
C GLY A 80 12.10 15.46 -12.43
N GLY A 81 13.21 14.90 -12.94
CA GLY A 81 14.09 15.56 -13.91
C GLY A 81 14.33 14.59 -15.07
N GLY A 82 13.75 14.90 -16.23
CA GLY A 82 14.02 14.16 -17.45
C GLY A 82 15.47 14.36 -17.86
N ASP A 83 16.29 13.34 -17.69
CA ASP A 83 17.53 13.22 -18.42
C ASP A 83 17.25 12.27 -19.59
N ILE A 84 16.91 12.91 -20.70
CA ILE A 84 16.92 12.32 -22.04
C ILE A 84 18.32 11.74 -22.25
N GLU A 85 18.38 10.46 -22.60
CA GLU A 85 19.58 9.86 -23.18
C GLU A 85 19.95 10.63 -24.44
N ASP A 86 21.01 11.44 -24.39
CA ASP A 86 21.73 11.82 -25.60
C ASP A 86 22.87 10.80 -25.79
N GLU A 87 22.63 9.88 -26.73
CA GLU A 87 23.68 9.14 -27.45
C GLU A 87 24.70 10.12 -28.04
N LEU A 88 25.98 10.01 -27.66
CA LEU A 88 27.15 10.27 -28.51
C LEU A 88 28.37 9.45 -28.05
#